data_AF-X1LMW8-F1
#
_entry.id   AF-X1LMW8-F1
#
_cell.length_a   1.000
_cell.length_b   1.000
_cell.length_c   1.000
_cell.angle_alpha   90.00
_cell.angle_beta   90.00
_cell.angle_gamma   90.00
#
_symmetry.space_group_name_H-M   'P 1'
#
loop_
_entity.id
_entity.type
_entity.pdbx_description
1 polymer ?
#
loop_
_entity_poly.entity_id
_entity_poly.type
_entity_poly.pdbx_seq_one_letter_code
_entity_poly.pdbx_strand_id
1 'polypeptide(L)'
;SFTLWEKGEKKITQEEKQEILAGIQGLAKKAMRVLGLAYKITPVSTDNLTEDLVNGLVLVGVVGMLDPPRPQVKEAIAKARKAGIRVIMKTGDHKDTAVAVAKEIGMIGEKTKSKCPEVLTEQELLKLSEEEFEEIIKHISIFARLTPGMKLRIVETLQKQGHIVAMTGDGVNDAPALKRADIGIAMGIIGTDVARESSAIVLADDNFSSIMNAIEEGRTVFTNTRQTSSFLITTNFAESISIITTMLLGLPLPLLPTQLTEKQKL
;
A
#
# COMPACT_ATOMS: atom_id res chain seq x y z
N SER A 1 -5.39 32.06 -24.34
CA SER A 1 -5.57 33.17 -23.38
C SER A 1 -6.74 32.82 -22.48
N PHE A 2 -6.56 32.86 -21.16
CA PHE A 2 -7.63 32.62 -20.20
C PHE A 2 -8.17 33.96 -19.70
N THR A 3 -9.48 34.04 -19.53
CA THR A 3 -10.21 35.18 -18.95
C THR A 3 -10.64 34.80 -17.54
N LEU A 4 -10.57 35.70 -16.56
CA LEU A 4 -11.08 35.51 -15.21
C LEU A 4 -12.49 36.08 -15.13
N TRP A 5 -13.38 35.37 -14.46
CA TRP A 5 -14.68 35.92 -14.10
C TRP A 5 -14.60 36.60 -12.74
N GLU A 6 -14.61 37.94 -12.74
CA GLU A 6 -14.67 38.76 -11.52
C GLU A 6 -15.62 39.94 -11.78
N LYS A 7 -16.91 39.77 -11.48
CA LYS A 7 -17.99 40.72 -11.83
C LYS A 7 -18.08 41.05 -13.35
N GLY A 8 -17.51 40.20 -14.19
CA GLY A 8 -17.41 40.36 -15.64
C GLY A 8 -16.24 39.55 -16.21
N GLU A 9 -16.14 39.44 -17.54
CA GLU A 9 -15.00 38.78 -18.19
C GLU A 9 -13.81 39.73 -18.29
N LYS A 10 -12.69 39.39 -17.65
CA LYS A 10 -11.44 40.15 -17.69
C LYS A 10 -10.29 39.28 -18.15
N LYS A 11 -9.36 39.78 -18.98
CA LYS A 11 -8.16 39.00 -19.33
C LYS A 11 -7.31 38.75 -18.08
N ILE A 12 -6.89 37.50 -17.86
CA ILE A 12 -6.01 37.14 -16.76
C ILE A 12 -4.66 37.86 -16.94
N THR A 13 -4.28 38.67 -15.97
CA THR A 13 -2.95 39.28 -15.89
C THR A 13 -1.91 38.26 -15.41
N GLN A 14 -0.62 38.53 -15.64
CA GLN A 14 0.47 37.67 -15.16
C GLN A 14 0.47 37.54 -13.62
N GLU A 15 0.16 38.64 -12.91
CA GLU A 15 0.11 38.68 -11.44
C GLU A 15 -1.05 37.83 -10.90
N GLU A 16 -2.27 38.00 -11.41
CA GLU A 16 -3.43 37.18 -11.02
C GLU A 16 -3.19 35.69 -11.32
N LYS A 17 -2.53 35.38 -12.44
CA LYS A 17 -2.16 34.00 -12.78
C LYS A 17 -1.23 33.40 -11.73
N GLN A 18 -0.25 34.15 -11.27
CA GLN A 18 0.67 33.68 -10.22
C GLN A 18 -0.04 33.50 -8.89
N GLU A 19 -0.97 34.39 -8.54
CA GLU A 19 -1.76 34.28 -7.32
C GLU A 19 -2.67 33.05 -7.32
N ILE A 20 -3.37 32.78 -8.44
CA ILE A 20 -4.19 31.58 -8.61
C ILE A 20 -3.32 30.31 -8.52
N LEU A 21 -2.14 30.30 -9.15
CA LEU A 21 -1.22 29.17 -9.05
C LEU A 21 -0.69 28.96 -7.63
N ALA A 22 -0.40 30.04 -6.90
CA ALA A 22 -0.01 29.97 -5.49
C ALA A 22 -1.16 29.42 -4.63
N GLY A 23 -2.41 29.82 -4.90
CA GLY A 23 -3.61 29.27 -4.27
C GLY A 23 -3.78 27.77 -4.53
N ILE A 24 -3.62 27.33 -5.79
CA ILE A 24 -3.65 25.91 -6.17
C ILE A 24 -2.58 25.12 -5.42
N GLN A 25 -1.35 25.64 -5.37
CA GLN A 25 -0.26 25.02 -4.61
C GLN A 25 -0.55 24.97 -3.11
N GLY A 26 -1.17 26.01 -2.55
CA GLY A 26 -1.62 26.05 -1.15
C GLY A 26 -2.67 24.99 -0.82
N LEU A 27 -3.64 24.79 -1.73
CA LEU A 27 -4.64 23.73 -1.59
C LEU A 27 -4.02 22.33 -1.74
N ALA A 28 -3.14 22.15 -2.73
CA ALA A 28 -2.43 20.88 -2.94
C ALA A 28 -1.55 20.48 -1.74
N LYS A 29 -0.89 21.46 -1.09
CA LYS A 29 -0.14 21.24 0.17
C LYS A 29 -1.00 20.75 1.32
N LYS A 30 -2.31 20.99 1.28
CA LYS A 30 -3.30 20.49 2.26
C LYS A 30 -3.93 19.16 1.82
N ALA A 31 -3.25 18.39 0.95
CA ALA A 31 -3.73 17.12 0.41
C ALA A 31 -5.05 17.18 -0.37
N MET A 32 -5.49 18.36 -0.81
CA MET A 32 -6.74 18.48 -1.58
C MET A 32 -6.52 18.17 -3.06
N ARG A 33 -7.45 17.43 -3.65
CA ARG A 33 -7.63 17.32 -5.10
C ARG A 33 -8.22 18.62 -5.61
N VAL A 34 -7.47 19.32 -6.45
CA VAL A 34 -7.83 20.66 -6.94
C VAL A 34 -8.43 20.56 -8.33
N LEU A 35 -9.61 21.15 -8.53
CA LEU A 35 -10.33 21.23 -9.81
C LEU A 35 -10.46 22.69 -10.25
N GLY A 36 -10.03 22.99 -11.48
CA GLY A 36 -10.27 24.27 -12.13
C GLY A 36 -11.60 24.26 -12.87
N LEU A 37 -12.48 25.22 -12.55
CA LEU A 37 -13.77 25.38 -13.21
C LEU A 37 -13.70 26.54 -14.19
N ALA A 38 -13.99 26.28 -15.46
CA ALA A 38 -14.01 27.28 -16.51
C ALA A 38 -15.16 27.01 -17.49
N TYR A 39 -15.69 28.07 -18.11
CA TYR A 39 -16.74 27.97 -19.13
C TYR A 39 -16.38 28.76 -20.37
N LYS A 40 -17.11 28.51 -21.46
CA LYS A 40 -17.09 29.29 -22.68
C LYS A 40 -18.52 29.33 -23.22
N ILE A 41 -19.01 30.53 -23.51
CA ILE A 41 -20.33 30.69 -24.12
C ILE A 41 -20.16 30.46 -25.62
N THR A 42 -20.87 29.47 -26.17
CA THR A 42 -20.89 29.18 -27.61
C THR A 42 -22.29 29.43 -28.18
N PRO A 43 -22.40 30.06 -29.35
CA PRO A 43 -23.71 30.34 -29.97
C PRO A 43 -24.35 29.12 -30.65
N VAL A 44 -23.68 27.97 -30.73
CA VAL A 44 -24.14 26.77 -31.46
C VAL A 44 -24.16 25.56 -30.53
N SER A 45 -25.27 24.82 -30.53
CA SER A 45 -25.37 23.47 -29.96
C SER A 45 -24.55 22.52 -30.82
N THR A 46 -23.28 22.32 -30.47
CA THR A 46 -22.40 21.39 -31.17
C THR A 46 -22.42 20.05 -30.48
N ASP A 47 -22.93 19.02 -31.17
CA ASP A 47 -22.91 17.62 -30.69
C ASP A 47 -21.49 17.02 -30.64
N ASN A 48 -20.51 17.66 -31.28
CA ASN A 48 -19.12 17.22 -31.33
C ASN A 48 -18.18 18.18 -30.58
N LEU A 49 -17.61 17.70 -29.47
CA LEU A 49 -16.56 18.38 -28.71
C LEU A 49 -15.20 18.18 -29.41
N THR A 50 -14.65 19.22 -30.02
CA THR A 50 -13.28 19.24 -30.58
C THR A 50 -12.30 19.96 -29.64
N GLU A 51 -11.00 19.63 -29.70
CA GLU A 51 -9.96 20.27 -28.85
C GLU A 51 -9.91 21.79 -29.00
N ASP A 52 -10.25 22.33 -30.18
CA ASP A 52 -10.31 23.77 -30.44
C ASP A 52 -11.36 24.51 -29.58
N LEU A 53 -12.40 23.81 -29.12
CA LEU A 53 -13.41 24.38 -28.22
C LEU A 53 -12.86 24.63 -26.81
N VAL A 54 -11.80 23.93 -26.42
CA VAL A 54 -11.12 24.06 -25.10
C VAL A 54 -10.22 25.29 -25.04
N ASN A 55 -9.99 25.97 -26.17
CA ASN A 55 -9.23 27.22 -26.21
C ASN A 55 -10.10 28.44 -25.87
N GLY A 56 -9.56 29.36 -25.08
CA GLY A 56 -10.22 30.64 -24.76
C GLY A 56 -11.29 30.56 -23.67
N LEU A 57 -11.11 29.66 -22.69
CA LEU A 57 -12.04 29.50 -21.58
C LEU A 57 -11.96 30.67 -20.57
N VAL A 58 -13.11 31.00 -20.01
CA VAL A 58 -13.27 31.90 -18.87
C VAL A 58 -13.19 31.08 -17.58
N LEU A 59 -12.11 31.23 -16.82
CA LEU A 59 -11.93 30.64 -15.50
C LEU A 59 -12.91 31.29 -14.50
N VAL A 60 -13.73 30.46 -13.86
CA VAL A 60 -14.67 30.86 -12.80
C VAL A 60 -14.00 30.78 -11.44
N GLY A 61 -13.23 29.73 -11.21
CA GLY A 61 -12.60 29.51 -9.92
C GLY A 61 -11.94 28.14 -9.80
N VAL A 62 -11.48 27.87 -8.60
CA VAL A 62 -10.78 26.65 -8.23
C VAL A 62 -11.45 26.07 -6.99
N VAL A 63 -11.76 24.77 -7.02
CA VAL A 63 -12.36 24.06 -5.89
C VAL A 63 -11.38 23.00 -5.40
N GLY A 64 -11.18 22.93 -4.09
CA GLY A 64 -10.43 21.86 -3.44
C GLY A 64 -11.38 20.84 -2.84
N MET A 65 -11.20 19.57 -3.19
CA MET A 65 -11.88 18.43 -2.58
C MET A 65 -10.87 17.62 -1.79
N LEU A 66 -11.13 17.36 -0.52
CA LEU A 66 -10.30 16.50 0.30
C LEU A 66 -10.82 15.06 0.20
N ASP A 67 -9.93 14.11 -0.08
CA ASP A 67 -10.19 12.70 0.17
C ASP A 67 -9.44 12.31 1.45
N PRO A 68 -10.08 12.45 2.64
CA PRO A 68 -9.38 12.31 3.90
C PRO A 68 -8.95 10.85 4.11
N PRO A 69 -7.72 10.61 4.58
CA PRO A 69 -7.32 9.27 4.95
C PRO A 69 -8.22 8.75 6.07
N ARG A 70 -8.54 7.44 6.05
CA ARG A 70 -9.34 6.84 7.12
C ARG A 70 -8.62 7.04 8.47
N PRO A 71 -9.32 7.49 9.53
CA PRO A 71 -8.68 7.89 10.79
C PRO A 71 -7.84 6.77 11.44
N GLN A 72 -8.23 5.53 11.20
CA GLN A 72 -7.61 4.34 11.77
C GLN A 72 -6.26 3.99 11.12
N VAL A 73 -5.99 4.49 9.89
CA VAL A 73 -4.76 4.20 9.14
C VAL A 73 -3.53 4.70 9.89
N LYS A 74 -3.63 5.87 10.53
CA LYS A 74 -2.52 6.45 11.31
C LYS A 74 -2.10 5.55 12.46
N GLU A 75 -3.08 5.02 13.20
CA GLU A 75 -2.83 4.10 14.30
C GLU A 75 -2.26 2.76 13.80
N ALA A 76 -2.81 2.23 12.71
CA ALA A 76 -2.33 1.00 12.09
C ALA A 76 -0.88 1.12 11.60
N ILE A 77 -0.48 2.25 10.99
CA ILE A 77 0.90 2.52 10.59
C ILE A 77 1.83 2.59 11.81
N ALA A 78 1.38 3.22 12.90
CA ALA A 78 2.16 3.26 14.14
C ALA A 78 2.35 1.85 14.73
N LYS A 79 1.29 1.02 14.73
CA LYS A 79 1.34 -0.39 15.17
C LYS A 79 2.29 -1.21 14.29
N ALA A 80 2.22 -1.06 12.96
CA ALA A 80 3.13 -1.69 12.01
C ALA A 80 4.59 -1.35 12.32
N ARG A 81 4.90 -0.06 12.48
CA ARG A 81 6.26 0.43 12.77
C ARG A 81 6.77 -0.13 14.11
N LYS A 82 5.95 -0.15 15.16
CA LYS A 82 6.30 -0.77 16.45
C LYS A 82 6.57 -2.28 16.33
N ALA A 83 5.87 -2.96 15.43
CA ALA A 83 6.03 -4.39 15.17
C ALA A 83 7.20 -4.74 14.21
N GLY A 84 8.01 -3.74 13.82
CA GLY A 84 9.13 -3.90 12.89
C GLY A 84 8.71 -4.04 11.43
N ILE A 85 7.47 -3.69 11.09
CA ILE A 85 6.93 -3.82 9.74
C ILE A 85 7.05 -2.48 9.02
N ARG A 86 7.71 -2.49 7.86
CA ARG A 86 7.83 -1.32 6.99
C ARG A 86 6.57 -1.19 6.15
N VAL A 87 5.91 -0.03 6.24
CA VAL A 87 4.74 0.32 5.41
C VAL A 87 5.20 1.16 4.24
N ILE A 88 4.84 0.75 3.02
CA ILE A 88 5.12 1.48 1.78
C ILE A 88 3.81 1.98 1.18
N MET A 89 3.70 3.29 0.97
CA MET A 89 2.59 3.93 0.28
C MET A 89 2.85 3.93 -1.22
N LYS A 90 1.85 3.49 -1.98
CA LYS A 90 1.75 3.68 -3.42
C LYS A 90 0.49 4.48 -3.74
N THR A 91 0.61 5.56 -4.50
CA THR A 91 -0.54 6.38 -4.92
C THR A 91 -0.46 6.77 -6.39
N GLY A 92 -1.62 6.95 -7.03
CA GLY A 92 -1.75 7.55 -8.35
C GLY A 92 -1.70 9.09 -8.32
N ASP A 93 -1.77 9.69 -7.15
CA ASP A 93 -1.80 11.14 -6.97
C ASP A 93 -0.46 11.81 -7.32
N HIS A 94 -0.50 13.14 -7.42
CA HIS A 94 0.71 13.94 -7.57
C HIS A 94 1.62 13.82 -6.34
N LYS A 95 2.93 14.05 -6.56
CA LYS A 95 3.98 13.98 -5.53
C LYS A 95 3.63 14.83 -4.31
N ASP A 96 3.17 16.06 -4.50
CA ASP A 96 2.83 16.98 -3.40
C ASP A 96 1.66 16.49 -2.55
N THR A 97 0.63 15.95 -3.19
CA THR A 97 -0.53 15.35 -2.49
C THR A 97 -0.09 14.13 -1.70
N ALA A 98 0.75 13.27 -2.29
CA ALA A 98 1.30 12.11 -1.61
C ALA A 98 2.10 12.49 -0.35
N VAL A 99 2.94 13.53 -0.43
CA VAL A 99 3.67 14.08 0.72
C VAL A 99 2.70 14.56 1.81
N ALA A 100 1.66 15.30 1.42
CA ALA A 100 0.69 15.84 2.37
C ALA A 100 -0.08 14.72 3.11
N VAL A 101 -0.60 13.73 2.38
CA VAL A 101 -1.28 12.57 2.97
C VAL A 101 -0.32 11.77 3.86
N ALA A 102 0.91 11.53 3.41
CA ALA A 102 1.90 10.78 4.17
C ALA A 102 2.30 11.47 5.49
N LYS A 103 2.30 12.81 5.54
CA LYS A 103 2.49 13.58 6.78
C LYS A 103 1.29 13.41 7.72
N GLU A 104 0.08 13.51 7.18
CA GLU A 104 -1.16 13.39 7.95
C GLU A 104 -1.28 12.02 8.66
N ILE A 105 -0.98 10.94 7.94
CA ILE A 105 -1.03 9.57 8.46
C ILE A 105 0.25 9.14 9.22
N GLY A 106 1.23 10.03 9.39
CA GLY A 106 2.42 9.79 10.22
C GLY A 106 3.51 8.92 9.60
N MET A 107 3.53 8.75 8.26
CA MET A 107 4.63 8.08 7.56
C MET A 107 5.88 8.96 7.53
N ILE A 108 5.71 10.27 7.27
CA ILE A 108 6.78 11.27 7.31
C ILE A 108 6.73 11.98 8.67
N GLY A 109 7.86 12.01 9.39
CA GLY A 109 7.98 12.77 10.64
C GLY A 109 8.43 14.21 10.38
N GLU A 110 8.02 15.15 11.24
CA GLU A 110 8.42 16.58 11.14
C GLU A 110 9.94 16.81 11.24
N LYS A 111 10.72 15.83 11.71
CA LYS A 111 12.17 15.94 11.96
C LYS A 111 13.03 14.97 11.16
N THR A 112 12.47 14.25 10.20
CA THR A 112 13.22 13.25 9.43
C THR A 112 14.00 13.94 8.31
N LYS A 113 15.10 14.63 8.64
CA LYS A 113 16.10 15.06 7.65
C LYS A 113 16.83 13.82 7.11
N SER A 114 16.16 13.07 6.24
CA SER A 114 16.80 11.99 5.50
C SER A 114 17.58 12.58 4.33
N LYS A 115 18.75 12.00 4.00
CA LYS A 115 19.49 12.34 2.77
C LYS A 115 18.74 11.94 1.50
N CYS A 116 17.78 11.02 1.63
CA CYS A 116 16.97 10.52 0.52
C CYS A 116 15.69 11.37 0.37
N PRO A 117 15.17 11.53 -0.87
CA PRO A 117 13.90 12.20 -1.11
C PRO A 117 12.76 11.50 -0.34
N GLU A 118 11.78 12.24 0.18
CA GLU A 118 10.67 11.64 0.93
C GLU A 118 9.73 10.82 0.03
N VAL A 119 9.62 11.21 -1.24
CA VAL A 119 8.72 10.61 -2.24
C VAL A 119 9.45 10.54 -3.58
N LEU A 120 9.29 9.41 -4.28
CA LEU A 120 9.74 9.25 -5.65
C LEU A 120 8.57 8.98 -6.61
N THR A 121 8.66 9.58 -7.79
CA THR A 121 7.79 9.27 -8.92
C THR A 121 8.41 8.21 -9.81
N GLU A 122 7.60 7.55 -10.63
CA GLU A 122 8.11 6.59 -11.60
C GLU A 122 9.14 7.20 -12.56
N GLN A 123 8.92 8.43 -13.03
CA GLN A 123 9.86 9.12 -13.92
C GLN A 123 11.23 9.37 -13.26
N GLU A 124 11.26 9.52 -11.93
CA GLU A 124 12.51 9.63 -11.17
C GLU A 124 13.15 8.24 -10.99
N LEU A 125 12.35 7.21 -10.73
CA LEU A 125 12.83 5.83 -10.60
C LEU A 125 13.42 5.27 -11.91
N LEU A 126 12.86 5.63 -13.05
CA LEU A 126 13.32 5.17 -14.37
C LEU A 126 14.68 5.76 -14.77
N LYS A 127 15.14 6.83 -14.11
CA LYS A 127 16.44 7.46 -14.37
C LYS A 127 17.60 6.80 -13.62
N LEU A 128 17.29 5.94 -12.65
CA LEU A 128 18.26 5.27 -11.80
C LEU A 128 18.87 4.07 -12.51
N SER A 129 20.13 3.76 -12.21
CA SER A 129 20.71 2.46 -12.53
C SER A 129 19.99 1.33 -11.78
N GLU A 130 20.26 0.07 -12.15
CA GLU A 130 19.66 -1.06 -11.45
C GLU A 130 20.15 -1.13 -9.99
N GLU A 131 21.43 -0.90 -9.74
CA GLU A 131 22.01 -0.89 -8.40
C GLU A 131 21.47 0.27 -7.55
N GLU A 132 21.34 1.46 -8.16
CA GLU A 132 20.76 2.63 -7.50
C GLU A 132 19.29 2.39 -7.16
N PHE A 133 18.52 1.78 -8.07
CA PHE A 133 17.14 1.42 -7.84
C PHE A 133 17.02 0.46 -6.65
N GLU A 134 17.80 -0.63 -6.63
CA GLU A 134 17.75 -1.58 -5.52
C GLU A 134 18.09 -0.91 -4.19
N GLU A 135 19.12 -0.07 -4.15
CA GLU A 135 19.50 0.63 -2.91
C GLU A 135 18.42 1.63 -2.47
N ILE A 136 17.82 2.39 -3.39
CA ILE A 136 16.80 3.39 -3.03
C ILE A 136 15.52 2.73 -2.51
N ILE A 137 15.14 1.57 -3.06
CA ILE A 137 13.97 0.82 -2.62
C ILE A 137 14.09 0.33 -1.17
N LYS A 138 15.30 0.20 -0.61
CA LYS A 138 15.50 -0.13 0.81
C LYS A 138 15.09 0.99 1.77
N HIS A 139 15.10 2.24 1.30
CA HIS A 139 14.93 3.42 2.17
C HIS A 139 13.63 4.18 1.88
N ILE A 140 13.17 4.22 0.63
CA ILE A 140 12.00 5.03 0.22
C ILE A 140 10.70 4.30 0.50
N SER A 141 9.80 4.95 1.25
CA SER A 141 8.52 4.33 1.64
C SER A 141 7.30 4.94 0.95
N ILE A 142 7.49 5.87 0.02
CA ILE A 142 6.38 6.57 -0.64
C ILE A 142 6.67 6.72 -2.13
N PHE A 143 5.77 6.20 -2.94
CA PHE A 143 5.86 6.23 -4.39
C PHE A 143 4.58 6.81 -5.01
N ALA A 144 4.75 7.74 -5.93
CA ALA A 144 3.65 8.47 -6.58
C ALA A 144 3.63 8.23 -8.08
N ARG A 145 2.43 8.24 -8.69
CA ARG A 145 2.19 8.03 -10.13
C ARG A 145 2.88 6.78 -10.67
N LEU A 146 2.67 5.64 -10.01
CA LEU A 146 3.21 4.36 -10.45
C LEU A 146 2.31 3.66 -11.48
N THR A 147 2.92 3.15 -12.55
CA THR A 147 2.32 2.18 -13.48
C THR A 147 2.21 0.78 -12.84
N PRO A 148 1.34 -0.09 -13.39
CA PRO A 148 1.29 -1.50 -13.01
C PRO A 148 2.65 -2.20 -13.03
N GLY A 149 3.45 -1.95 -14.08
CA GLY A 149 4.78 -2.56 -14.24
C GLY A 149 5.75 -2.12 -13.15
N MET A 150 5.77 -0.83 -12.80
CA MET A 150 6.64 -0.34 -11.73
C MET A 150 6.24 -0.90 -10.35
N LYS A 151 4.94 -1.04 -10.07
CA LYS A 151 4.47 -1.68 -8.83
C LYS A 151 5.00 -3.12 -8.71
N LEU A 152 4.90 -3.89 -9.80
CA LEU A 152 5.43 -5.25 -9.86
C LEU A 152 6.95 -5.27 -9.62
N ARG A 153 7.70 -4.39 -10.30
CA ARG A 153 9.16 -4.28 -10.15
C ARG A 153 9.57 -3.99 -8.71
N ILE A 154 8.88 -3.09 -8.01
CA ILE A 154 9.14 -2.77 -6.60
C ILE A 154 8.94 -4.01 -5.72
N VAL A 155 7.85 -4.77 -5.93
CA VAL A 155 7.59 -6.01 -5.19
C VAL A 155 8.72 -7.02 -5.40
N GLU A 156 9.11 -7.27 -6.66
CA GLU A 156 10.18 -8.20 -7.00
C GLU A 156 11.53 -7.78 -6.39
N THR A 157 11.85 -6.49 -6.40
CA THR A 157 13.09 -5.97 -5.78
C THR A 157 13.08 -6.18 -4.26
N LEU A 158 11.97 -5.90 -3.57
CA LEU A 158 11.87 -6.15 -2.12
C LEU A 158 11.99 -7.65 -1.79
N GLN A 159 11.40 -8.52 -2.63
CA GLN A 159 11.54 -9.98 -2.49
C GLN A 159 12.98 -10.44 -2.71
N LYS A 160 13.67 -9.93 -3.75
CA LYS A 160 15.11 -10.19 -3.99
C LYS A 160 15.98 -9.78 -2.81
N GLN A 161 15.58 -8.75 -2.06
CA GLN A 161 16.25 -8.29 -0.85
C GLN A 161 15.95 -9.15 0.39
N GLY A 162 15.17 -10.23 0.25
CA GLY A 162 14.83 -11.16 1.33
C GLY A 162 13.67 -10.70 2.21
N HIS A 163 12.92 -9.67 1.81
CA HIS A 163 11.71 -9.26 2.53
C HIS A 163 10.53 -10.12 2.12
N ILE A 164 9.67 -10.45 3.09
CA ILE A 164 8.32 -10.96 2.82
C ILE A 164 7.42 -9.76 2.53
N VAL A 165 6.83 -9.73 1.33
CA VAL A 165 6.08 -8.59 0.83
C VAL A 165 4.58 -8.90 0.84
N ALA A 166 3.84 -8.10 1.61
CA ALA A 166 2.39 -8.02 1.50
C ALA A 166 1.99 -6.86 0.60
N MET A 167 1.22 -7.12 -0.45
CA MET A 167 0.72 -6.09 -1.36
C MET A 167 -0.78 -5.94 -1.25
N THR A 168 -1.25 -4.71 -1.08
CA THR A 168 -2.68 -4.37 -1.16
C THR A 168 -3.07 -3.86 -2.54
N GLY A 169 -4.31 -4.07 -2.98
CA GLY A 169 -4.81 -3.52 -4.24
C GLY A 169 -6.32 -3.70 -4.42
N ASP A 170 -6.90 -2.92 -5.31
CA ASP A 170 -8.33 -2.87 -5.60
C ASP A 170 -8.62 -2.95 -7.11
N GLY A 171 -7.73 -2.41 -7.95
CA GLY A 171 -7.88 -2.41 -9.39
C GLY A 171 -7.25 -3.59 -10.13
N VAL A 172 -7.69 -3.79 -11.37
CA VAL A 172 -7.08 -4.72 -12.36
C VAL A 172 -5.60 -4.41 -12.56
N ASN A 173 -5.23 -3.14 -12.44
CA ASN A 173 -3.85 -2.63 -12.53
C ASN A 173 -2.92 -3.17 -11.43
N ASP A 174 -3.46 -3.60 -10.29
CA ASP A 174 -2.69 -4.15 -9.18
C ASP A 174 -2.58 -5.68 -9.24
N ALA A 175 -3.38 -6.35 -10.08
CA ALA A 175 -3.46 -7.80 -10.16
C ALA A 175 -2.11 -8.52 -10.38
N PRO A 176 -1.23 -8.08 -11.30
CA PRO A 176 0.06 -8.74 -11.50
C PRO A 176 0.94 -8.70 -10.23
N ALA A 177 0.95 -7.56 -9.54
CA ALA A 177 1.78 -7.35 -8.37
C ALA A 177 1.17 -7.96 -7.10
N LEU A 178 -0.17 -8.02 -7.00
CA LEU A 178 -0.89 -8.81 -6.00
C LEU A 178 -0.54 -10.30 -6.12
N LYS A 179 -0.54 -10.83 -7.34
CA LYS A 179 -0.22 -12.24 -7.59
C LYS A 179 1.24 -12.58 -7.33
N ARG A 180 2.15 -11.62 -7.58
CA ARG A 180 3.59 -11.79 -7.38
C ARG A 180 4.00 -11.71 -5.90
N ALA A 181 3.34 -10.85 -5.12
CA ALA A 181 3.65 -10.66 -3.71
C ALA A 181 3.51 -11.97 -2.93
N ASP A 182 4.27 -12.13 -1.85
CA ASP A 182 4.14 -13.31 -0.97
C ASP A 182 2.74 -13.41 -0.39
N ILE A 183 2.12 -12.25 -0.13
CA ILE A 183 0.74 -12.15 0.36
C ILE A 183 0.04 -11.02 -0.42
N GLY A 184 -0.75 -11.38 -1.43
CA GLY A 184 -1.68 -10.46 -2.10
C GLY A 184 -2.94 -10.23 -1.26
N ILE A 185 -3.33 -8.98 -1.06
CA ILE A 185 -4.47 -8.54 -0.26
C ILE A 185 -5.39 -7.66 -1.11
N ALA A 186 -6.59 -8.16 -1.43
CA ALA A 186 -7.59 -7.38 -2.16
C ALA A 186 -8.53 -6.64 -1.22
N MET A 187 -9.05 -5.50 -1.68
CA MET A 187 -10.22 -4.85 -1.09
C MET A 187 -11.48 -5.65 -1.44
N GLY A 188 -12.39 -5.82 -0.48
CA GLY A 188 -13.62 -6.58 -0.63
C GLY A 188 -14.77 -5.77 -1.23
N ILE A 189 -14.92 -4.49 -0.86
CA ILE A 189 -16.04 -3.65 -1.30
C ILE A 189 -15.68 -2.89 -2.58
N ILE A 190 -14.57 -2.14 -2.59
CA ILE A 190 -14.12 -1.38 -3.76
C ILE A 190 -13.32 -2.22 -4.77
N GLY A 191 -12.88 -3.42 -4.37
CA GLY A 191 -12.01 -4.26 -5.20
C GLY A 191 -12.72 -4.96 -6.35
N THR A 192 -12.11 -4.86 -7.53
CA THR A 192 -12.52 -5.60 -8.74
C THR A 192 -12.41 -7.11 -8.55
N ASP A 193 -13.23 -7.89 -9.28
CA ASP A 193 -13.17 -9.36 -9.23
C ASP A 193 -11.76 -9.89 -9.55
N VAL A 194 -11.08 -9.27 -10.52
CA VAL A 194 -9.71 -9.62 -10.91
C VAL A 194 -8.73 -9.42 -9.76
N ALA A 195 -8.85 -8.33 -8.99
CA ALA A 195 -7.99 -8.10 -7.83
C ALA A 195 -8.25 -9.14 -6.72
N ARG A 196 -9.52 -9.49 -6.46
CA ARG A 196 -9.90 -10.52 -5.47
C ARG A 196 -9.38 -11.90 -5.85
N GLU A 197 -9.52 -12.30 -7.11
CA GLU A 197 -9.01 -13.59 -7.61
C GLU A 197 -7.48 -13.66 -7.65
N SER A 198 -6.81 -12.53 -7.80
CA SER A 198 -5.34 -12.43 -7.79
C SER A 198 -4.73 -12.41 -6.39
N SER A 199 -5.55 -12.38 -5.33
CA SER A 199 -5.11 -12.19 -3.95
C SER A 199 -5.30 -13.43 -3.09
N ALA A 200 -4.46 -13.58 -2.07
CA ALA A 200 -4.58 -14.67 -1.08
C ALA A 200 -5.57 -14.31 0.04
N ILE A 201 -5.73 -13.02 0.33
CA ILE A 201 -6.62 -12.49 1.36
C ILE A 201 -7.53 -11.43 0.75
N VAL A 202 -8.78 -11.38 1.19
CA VAL A 202 -9.74 -10.32 0.84
C VAL A 202 -10.18 -9.61 2.13
N LEU A 203 -10.05 -8.29 2.17
CA LEU A 203 -10.52 -7.46 3.29
C LEU A 203 -12.00 -7.16 3.11
N ALA A 204 -12.85 -7.84 3.86
CA ALA A 204 -14.31 -7.66 3.76
C ALA A 204 -14.80 -6.23 4.07
N ASP A 205 -14.01 -5.44 4.80
CA ASP A 205 -14.35 -4.09 5.29
C ASP A 205 -13.52 -2.96 4.66
N ASP A 206 -12.63 -3.27 3.70
CA ASP A 206 -11.67 -2.35 3.07
C ASP A 206 -10.81 -1.55 4.06
N ASN A 207 -10.56 -2.14 5.23
CA ASN A 207 -9.88 -1.44 6.32
C ASN A 207 -8.44 -1.89 6.49
N PHE A 208 -7.51 -0.94 6.37
CA PHE A 208 -6.08 -1.19 6.57
C PHE A 208 -5.76 -1.71 7.99
N SER A 209 -6.52 -1.30 9.01
CA SER A 209 -6.35 -1.79 10.38
C SER A 209 -6.56 -3.30 10.51
N SER A 210 -7.44 -3.87 9.68
CA SER A 210 -7.73 -5.31 9.67
C SER A 210 -6.52 -6.13 9.23
N ILE A 211 -5.64 -5.57 8.39
CA ILE A 211 -4.35 -6.19 8.05
C ILE A 211 -3.46 -6.31 9.29
N MET A 212 -3.41 -5.27 10.13
CA MET A 212 -2.58 -5.31 11.34
C MET A 212 -3.07 -6.36 12.34
N ASN A 213 -4.39 -6.50 12.48
CA ASN A 213 -4.99 -7.53 13.33
C ASN A 213 -4.71 -8.93 12.77
N ALA A 214 -4.81 -9.12 11.45
CA ALA A 214 -4.48 -10.39 10.80
C ALA A 214 -3.01 -10.78 11.00
N ILE A 215 -2.07 -9.82 10.96
CA ILE A 215 -0.65 -10.08 11.22
C ILE A 215 -0.42 -10.46 12.68
N GLU A 216 -1.09 -9.81 13.63
CA GLU A 216 -1.02 -10.15 15.05
C GLU A 216 -1.50 -11.58 15.31
N GLU A 217 -2.68 -11.93 14.81
CA GLU A 217 -3.22 -13.29 14.91
C GLU A 217 -2.32 -14.32 14.23
N GLY A 218 -1.80 -14.01 13.04
CA GLY A 218 -0.86 -14.87 12.34
C GLY A 218 0.41 -15.17 13.14
N ARG A 219 0.96 -14.18 13.86
CA ARG A 219 2.12 -14.38 14.74
C ARG A 219 1.77 -15.24 15.96
N THR A 220 0.56 -15.09 16.52
CA THR A 220 0.07 -15.92 17.62
C THR A 220 -0.08 -17.38 17.19
N VAL A 221 -0.75 -17.63 16.05
CA VAL A 221 -0.92 -18.98 15.50
C VAL A 221 0.42 -19.63 15.18
N PHE A 222 1.36 -18.88 14.59
CA PHE A 222 2.70 -19.39 14.29
C PHE A 222 3.45 -19.82 15.56
N THR A 223 3.39 -18.99 16.61
CA THR A 223 4.03 -19.29 17.89
C THR A 223 3.44 -20.55 18.53
N ASN A 224 2.11 -20.66 18.56
CA ASN A 224 1.42 -21.84 19.10
C ASN A 224 1.76 -23.10 18.28
N THR A 225 1.71 -23.01 16.95
CA THR A 225 2.05 -24.12 16.06
C THR A 225 3.49 -24.61 16.30
N ARG A 226 4.44 -23.69 16.46
CA ARG A 226 5.84 -24.04 16.77
C ARG A 226 5.96 -24.73 18.13
N GLN A 227 5.28 -24.24 19.16
CA GLN A 227 5.29 -24.85 20.49
C GLN A 227 4.68 -26.26 20.48
N THR A 228 3.51 -26.43 19.87
CA THR A 228 2.85 -27.73 19.73
C THR A 228 3.70 -28.70 18.92
N SER A 229 4.32 -28.23 17.83
CA SER A 229 5.20 -29.06 17.00
C SER A 229 6.43 -29.53 17.78
N SER A 230 7.08 -28.62 18.51
CA SER A 230 8.21 -28.96 19.38
C SER A 230 7.82 -29.95 20.47
N PHE A 231 6.65 -29.77 21.10
CA PHE A 231 6.11 -30.72 22.07
C PHE A 231 5.92 -32.11 21.46
N LEU A 232 5.17 -32.21 20.36
CA LEU A 232 4.88 -33.49 19.70
C LEU A 232 6.15 -34.21 19.23
N ILE A 233 7.10 -33.48 18.62
CA ILE A 233 8.37 -34.06 18.17
C ILE A 233 9.18 -34.56 19.38
N THR A 234 9.25 -33.79 20.47
CA THR A 234 10.01 -34.16 21.66
C THR A 234 9.42 -35.39 22.34
N THR A 235 8.10 -35.46 22.48
CA THR A 235 7.41 -36.60 23.06
C THR A 235 7.59 -37.85 22.21
N ASN A 236 7.36 -37.76 20.89
CA ASN A 236 7.57 -38.90 19.98
C ASN A 236 9.03 -39.38 20.00
N PHE A 237 10.00 -38.47 20.11
CA PHE A 237 11.41 -38.81 20.20
C PHE A 237 11.75 -39.53 21.51
N ALA A 238 11.24 -39.05 22.65
CA ALA A 238 11.41 -39.70 23.95
C ALA A 238 10.77 -41.09 23.99
N GLU A 239 9.57 -41.24 23.43
CA GLU A 239 8.88 -42.53 23.29
C GLU A 239 9.69 -43.50 22.44
N SER A 240 10.21 -43.03 21.30
CA SER A 240 11.06 -43.83 20.41
C SER A 240 12.33 -44.32 21.12
N ILE A 241 13.04 -43.43 21.83
CA ILE A 241 14.23 -43.80 22.61
C ILE A 241 13.87 -44.82 23.70
N SER A 242 12.78 -44.60 24.44
CA SER A 242 12.37 -45.49 25.53
C SER A 242 12.10 -46.92 25.05
N ILE A 243 11.41 -47.06 23.91
CA ILE A 243 11.13 -48.37 23.28
C ILE A 243 12.44 -49.02 22.82
N ILE A 244 13.32 -48.28 22.13
CA ILE A 244 14.60 -48.81 21.64
C ILE A 244 15.48 -49.27 22.81
N THR A 245 15.61 -48.47 23.88
CA THR A 245 16.43 -48.81 25.04
C THR A 245 15.93 -50.04 25.77
N THR A 246 14.62 -50.17 26.00
CA THR A 246 14.04 -51.34 26.66
C THR A 246 14.20 -52.61 25.83
N MET A 247 14.03 -52.52 24.50
CA MET A 247 14.32 -53.64 23.59
C MET A 247 15.79 -54.07 23.64
N LEU A 248 16.75 -53.13 23.62
CA LEU A 248 18.18 -53.44 23.70
C LEU A 248 18.59 -54.11 25.02
N LEU A 249 17.94 -53.73 26.12
CA LEU A 249 18.20 -54.30 27.46
C LEU A 249 17.43 -55.60 27.73
N GLY A 250 16.56 -56.05 26.81
CA GLY A 250 15.71 -57.23 27.01
C GLY A 250 14.63 -57.04 28.07
N LEU A 251 14.23 -55.80 28.35
CA LEU A 251 13.17 -55.46 29.31
C LEU A 251 11.78 -55.51 28.65
N PRO A 252 10.70 -55.70 29.43
CA PRO A 252 9.35 -55.60 28.90
C PRO A 252 9.09 -54.19 28.32
N LEU A 253 8.27 -54.14 27.27
CA LEU A 253 7.95 -52.88 26.58
C LEU A 253 7.24 -51.91 27.54
N PRO A 254 7.70 -50.64 27.61
CA PRO A 254 7.14 -49.66 28.53
C PRO A 254 5.76 -49.16 28.07
N LEU A 255 5.48 -49.22 26.77
CA LEU A 255 4.25 -48.76 26.14
C LEU A 255 3.84 -49.71 25.01
N LEU A 256 2.54 -50.01 24.93
CA LEU A 256 1.94 -50.78 23.84
C LEU A 256 1.56 -49.87 22.65
N PRO A 257 1.53 -50.40 21.41
CA PRO A 257 1.14 -49.62 20.22
C PRO A 257 -0.24 -48.95 20.32
N THR A 258 -1.19 -49.59 21.03
CA THR A 258 -2.52 -49.03 21.29
C THR A 258 -2.47 -47.81 22.20
N GLN A 259 -1.61 -47.82 23.22
CA GLN A 259 -1.43 -46.71 24.16
C GLN A 259 -0.78 -45.49 23.49
N LEU A 260 0.08 -45.71 22.48
CA LEU A 260 0.69 -44.65 21.68
C LEU A 260 -0.34 -43.97 20.76
N THR A 261 -1.23 -44.75 20.14
CA THR A 261 -2.20 -44.23 19.17
C THR A 261 -3.43 -43.59 19.80
N GLU A 262 -3.86 -44.00 21.00
CA GLU A 262 -4.97 -43.34 21.72
C GLU A 262 -4.63 -41.91 22.14
N LYS A 263 -3.35 -41.63 22.46
CA LYS A 263 -2.89 -40.29 22.85
C LYS A 263 -2.95 -39.26 21.72
N GLN A 264 -2.85 -39.68 20.46
CA GLN A 264 -2.86 -38.80 19.30
C GLN A 264 -4.27 -38.34 18.87
N LYS A 265 -5.33 -38.86 19.53
CA LYS A 265 -6.72 -38.49 19.25
C LYS A 265 -7.28 -37.37 20.14
N LEU A 266 -6.50 -36.92 21.12
CA LEU A 266 -6.82 -35.82 22.05
C LEU A 266 -6.05 -34.55 21.65
#